data_AF-A0A373MXX7-F1
#
_entry.id   AF-A0A373MXX7-F1
#
_cell.length_a   1.000
_cell.length_b   1.000
_cell.length_c   1.000
_cell.angle_alpha   90.00
_cell.angle_beta   90.00
_cell.angle_gamma   90.00
#
_symmetry.space_group_name_H-M   'P 1'
#
loop_
_entity.id
_entity.type
_entity.pdbx_description
1 polymer ?
#
loop_
_entity_poly.entity_id
_entity_poly.type
_entity_poly.pdbx_seq_one_letter_code
_entity_poly.pdbx_strand_id
1 'polypeptide(L)'
;MWYLGQVKYCKMSEMTLSICNGVFNIGQLAAVGMIAKVVRKKSPDFALIFAGIGLCFCPVIMILVPHLPLAYRGVTFIVLMTVLNAPQCAVALCTVQILLNAAPEKNRSLLISLFTMMTTLTNSVLPLLGVRLYTALGADLTALYRFNLIDLGVRILSTLGLIWRYQKAKKDGFLTKISD
;
A
#
# COMPACT_ATOMS: atom_id res chain seq x y z
N MET A 1 -6.41 -9.41 -8.21
CA MET A 1 -6.49 -10.45 -7.15
C MET A 1 -7.41 -10.06 -6.01
N TRP A 2 -7.23 -8.88 -5.42
CA TRP A 2 -8.09 -8.40 -4.33
C TRP A 2 -9.58 -8.34 -4.69
N TYR A 3 -9.89 -7.82 -5.88
CA TYR A 3 -11.26 -7.81 -6.43
C TYR A 3 -11.89 -9.22 -6.49
N LEU A 4 -11.15 -10.23 -6.98
CA LEU A 4 -11.62 -11.61 -7.01
C LEU A 4 -11.85 -12.17 -5.60
N GLY A 5 -11.01 -11.84 -4.63
CA GLY A 5 -11.22 -12.25 -3.25
C GLY A 5 -12.45 -11.61 -2.60
N GLN A 6 -12.70 -10.33 -2.90
CA GLN A 6 -13.83 -9.58 -2.36
C GLN A 6 -15.17 -10.01 -2.99
N VAL A 7 -15.21 -10.19 -4.32
CA VAL A 7 -16.41 -10.63 -5.03
C VAL A 7 -16.69 -12.12 -4.76
N LYS A 8 -15.68 -12.99 -4.90
CA LYS A 8 -15.86 -14.45 -4.88
C LYS A 8 -15.96 -15.03 -3.46
N TYR A 9 -15.21 -14.48 -2.48
CA TYR A 9 -15.15 -15.04 -1.12
C TYR A 9 -15.78 -14.15 -0.05
N CYS A 10 -15.74 -12.82 -0.20
CA CYS A 10 -16.49 -11.92 0.69
C CYS A 10 -17.94 -11.69 0.23
N LYS A 11 -18.34 -12.23 -0.94
CA LYS A 11 -19.69 -12.06 -1.55
C LYS A 11 -20.14 -10.59 -1.59
N MET A 12 -19.20 -9.66 -1.77
CA MET A 12 -19.52 -8.24 -1.90
C MET A 12 -20.06 -7.97 -3.30
N SER A 13 -21.17 -7.23 -3.38
CA SER A 13 -21.71 -6.76 -4.67
C SER A 13 -20.79 -5.72 -5.28
N GLU A 14 -20.87 -5.54 -6.60
CA GLU A 14 -20.10 -4.52 -7.32
C GLU A 14 -20.38 -3.10 -6.77
N MET A 15 -21.60 -2.86 -6.30
CA MET A 15 -21.97 -1.61 -5.63
C MET A 15 -21.22 -1.41 -4.31
N THR A 16 -21.13 -2.44 -3.47
CA THR A 16 -20.39 -2.36 -2.19
C THR A 16 -18.89 -2.19 -2.43
N LEU A 17 -18.35 -2.76 -3.50
CA LEU A 17 -16.96 -2.57 -3.93
C LEU A 17 -16.65 -1.14 -4.40
N SER A 18 -17.57 -0.54 -5.16
CA SER A 18 -17.43 0.86 -5.57
C SER A 18 -17.44 1.80 -4.36
N ILE A 19 -18.36 1.59 -3.42
CA ILE A 19 -18.41 2.32 -2.15
C ILE A 19 -17.11 2.13 -1.36
N CYS A 20 -16.60 0.89 -1.28
CA CYS A 20 -15.36 0.55 -0.61
C CYS A 20 -14.17 1.35 -1.16
N ASN A 21 -14.00 1.40 -2.49
CA ASN A 21 -12.94 2.18 -3.13
C ASN A 21 -13.12 3.70 -2.91
N GLY A 22 -14.36 4.19 -2.96
CA GLY A 22 -14.67 5.59 -2.66
C GLY A 22 -14.24 5.97 -1.25
N VAL A 23 -14.61 5.17 -0.26
CA VAL A 23 -14.24 5.38 1.15
C VAL A 23 -12.73 5.29 1.35
N PHE A 24 -12.04 4.36 0.67
CA PHE A 24 -10.58 4.27 0.74
C PHE A 24 -9.89 5.53 0.22
N ASN A 25 -10.36 6.07 -0.91
CA ASN A 25 -9.79 7.29 -1.49
C ASN A 25 -10.05 8.51 -0.60
N ILE A 26 -11.24 8.61 0.00
CA ILE A 26 -11.56 9.69 0.95
C ILE A 26 -10.71 9.57 2.22
N GLY A 27 -10.58 8.36 2.79
CA GLY A 27 -9.75 8.12 3.97
C GLY A 27 -8.28 8.44 3.73
N GLN A 28 -7.78 8.08 2.55
CA GLN A 28 -6.47 8.44 2.05
C GLN A 28 -6.28 9.96 1.95
N LEU A 29 -7.19 10.67 1.27
CA LEU A 29 -7.15 12.14 1.16
C LEU A 29 -7.19 12.84 2.51
N ALA A 30 -8.02 12.38 3.44
CA ALA A 30 -8.08 12.91 4.81
C ALA A 30 -6.76 12.67 5.57
N ALA A 31 -6.12 11.53 5.35
CA ALA A 31 -4.86 11.17 5.98
C ALA A 31 -3.64 11.91 5.40
N VAL A 32 -3.68 12.33 4.12
CA VAL A 32 -2.59 13.06 3.45
C VAL A 32 -2.08 14.24 4.27
N GLY A 33 -2.98 15.08 4.81
CA GLY A 33 -2.60 16.26 5.57
C GLY A 33 -1.84 15.91 6.87
N MET A 34 -2.33 14.91 7.61
CA MET A 34 -1.68 14.43 8.84
C MET A 34 -0.33 13.78 8.55
N ILE A 35 -0.29 12.92 7.53
CA ILE A 35 0.93 12.22 7.09
C ILE A 35 1.98 13.20 6.61
N ALA A 36 1.61 14.22 5.81
CA ALA A 36 2.53 15.27 5.38
C ALA A 36 3.16 16.02 6.58
N LYS A 37 2.38 16.24 7.65
CA LYS A 37 2.87 16.86 8.88
C LYS A 37 3.86 15.95 9.62
N VAL A 38 3.59 14.64 9.69
CA VAL A 38 4.50 13.64 10.28
C VAL A 38 5.80 13.54 9.50
N VAL A 39 5.71 13.52 8.16
CA VAL A 39 6.85 13.48 7.24
C VAL A 39 7.77 14.68 7.45
N ARG A 40 7.21 15.90 7.54
CA ARG A 40 7.98 17.12 7.84
C ARG A 40 8.65 17.09 9.20
N LYS A 41 8.01 16.49 10.23
CA LYS A 41 8.49 16.56 11.63
C LYS A 41 9.50 15.46 12.00
N LYS A 42 9.44 14.27 11.37
CA LYS A 42 10.26 13.10 11.75
C LYS A 42 11.09 12.47 10.64
N SER A 43 10.91 12.86 9.37
CA SER A 43 11.50 12.30 8.13
C SER A 43 10.54 11.41 7.31
N PRO A 44 10.61 11.48 5.97
CA PRO A 44 9.86 10.61 5.06
C PRO A 44 10.11 9.11 5.28
N ASP A 45 11.32 8.71 5.69
CA ASP A 45 11.64 7.30 5.93
C ASP A 45 10.83 6.71 7.11
N PHE A 46 10.56 7.51 8.15
CA PHE A 46 9.75 7.07 9.29
C PHE A 46 8.28 6.87 8.91
N ALA A 47 7.73 7.77 8.08
CA ALA A 47 6.37 7.65 7.58
C ALA A 47 6.20 6.47 6.62
N LEU A 48 7.23 6.15 5.83
CA LEU A 48 7.28 4.96 4.99
C LEU A 48 7.22 3.66 5.78
N ILE A 49 7.90 3.57 6.93
CA ILE A 49 7.83 2.39 7.81
C ILE A 49 6.40 2.21 8.34
N PHE A 50 5.77 3.30 8.80
CA PHE A 50 4.39 3.25 9.29
C PHE A 50 3.40 2.79 8.21
N ALA A 51 3.58 3.27 6.98
CA ALA A 51 2.79 2.82 5.83
C ALA A 51 3.06 1.36 5.43
N GLY A 52 4.32 0.91 5.50
CA GLY A 52 4.71 -0.48 5.26
C GLY A 52 4.07 -1.46 6.25
N ILE A 53 4.02 -1.07 7.53
CA ILE A 53 3.33 -1.86 8.57
C ILE A 53 1.83 -1.95 8.26
N GLY A 54 1.18 -0.83 7.92
CA GLY A 54 -0.24 -0.82 7.52
C GLY A 54 -0.50 -1.74 6.30
N LEU A 55 0.40 -1.72 5.32
CA LEU A 55 0.37 -2.62 4.17
C LEU A 55 0.47 -4.10 4.57
N CYS A 56 1.30 -4.45 5.55
CA CYS A 56 1.46 -5.84 5.97
C CYS A 56 0.17 -6.43 6.57
N PHE A 57 -0.67 -5.60 7.20
CA PHE A 57 -1.96 -6.06 7.74
C PHE A 57 -3.03 -6.28 6.66
N CYS A 58 -2.89 -5.70 5.47
CA CYS A 58 -3.84 -5.87 4.38
C CYS A 58 -4.06 -7.36 3.99
N PRO A 59 -3.03 -8.15 3.62
CA PRO A 59 -3.22 -9.57 3.30
C PRO A 59 -3.71 -10.41 4.49
N VAL A 60 -3.37 -10.02 5.74
CA VAL A 60 -3.86 -10.69 6.96
C VAL A 60 -5.38 -10.54 7.10
N ILE A 61 -5.92 -9.36 6.84
CA ILE A 61 -7.38 -9.15 6.87
C ILE A 61 -8.08 -9.89 5.74
N MET A 62 -7.45 -9.97 4.57
CA MET A 62 -7.99 -10.74 3.44
C MET A 62 -8.05 -12.25 3.74
N ILE A 63 -7.21 -12.74 4.65
CA ILE A 63 -7.22 -14.09 5.20
C ILE A 63 -8.27 -14.24 6.32
N LEU A 64 -8.42 -13.25 7.20
CA LEU A 64 -9.31 -13.32 8.37
C LEU A 64 -10.80 -13.07 8.05
N VAL A 65 -11.10 -12.16 7.12
CA VAL A 65 -12.50 -11.78 6.78
C VAL A 65 -13.36 -12.95 6.29
N PRO A 66 -12.85 -13.92 5.52
CA PRO A 66 -13.58 -15.14 5.18
C PRO A 66 -14.04 -15.97 6.39
N HIS A 67 -13.46 -15.80 7.58
CA HIS A 67 -13.87 -16.53 8.80
C HIS A 67 -15.03 -15.85 9.55
N LEU A 68 -15.40 -14.61 9.23
CA LEU A 68 -16.51 -13.91 9.87
C LEU A 68 -17.89 -14.33 9.30
N PRO A 69 -19.00 -14.12 10.04
CA PRO A 69 -20.35 -14.34 9.54
C PRO A 69 -20.66 -13.45 8.33
N LEU A 70 -21.35 -14.00 7.33
CA LEU A 70 -21.57 -13.39 6.01
C LEU A 70 -22.13 -11.95 6.07
N ALA A 71 -22.98 -11.66 7.06
CA ALA A 71 -23.63 -10.36 7.26
C ALA A 71 -22.66 -9.22 7.61
N TYR A 72 -21.54 -9.52 8.30
CA TYR A 72 -20.59 -8.49 8.78
C TYR A 72 -19.30 -8.41 7.95
N ARG A 73 -19.07 -9.34 7.01
CA ARG A 73 -17.82 -9.41 6.22
C ARG A 73 -17.53 -8.11 5.49
N GLY A 74 -18.52 -7.59 4.78
CA GLY A 74 -18.34 -6.41 3.94
C GLY A 74 -18.01 -5.14 4.74
N VAL A 75 -18.76 -4.89 5.82
CA VAL A 75 -18.57 -3.70 6.67
C VAL A 75 -17.24 -3.77 7.42
N THR A 76 -16.92 -4.93 8.01
CA THR A 76 -15.66 -5.14 8.74
C THR A 76 -14.46 -4.99 7.82
N PHE A 77 -14.56 -5.50 6.59
CA PHE A 77 -13.52 -5.33 5.56
C PHE A 77 -13.32 -3.86 5.19
N ILE A 78 -14.40 -3.11 4.95
CA ILE A 78 -14.33 -1.69 4.58
C ILE A 78 -13.69 -0.88 5.70
N VAL A 79 -14.14 -1.04 6.96
CA VAL A 79 -13.62 -0.27 8.10
C VAL A 79 -12.14 -0.55 8.33
N LEU A 80 -11.76 -1.83 8.43
CA LEU A 80 -10.37 -2.20 8.69
C LEU A 80 -9.44 -1.79 7.55
N MET A 81 -9.86 -1.98 6.30
CA MET A 81 -9.05 -1.55 5.17
C MET A 81 -8.95 -0.03 5.08
N THR A 82 -10.00 0.73 5.34
CA THR A 82 -9.93 2.20 5.26
C THR A 82 -8.87 2.74 6.22
N VAL A 83 -8.85 2.22 7.45
CA VAL A 83 -7.88 2.64 8.47
C VAL A 83 -6.46 2.24 8.09
N LEU A 84 -6.26 1.03 7.55
CA LEU A 84 -4.93 0.53 7.18
C LEU A 84 -4.43 1.02 5.83
N ASN A 85 -5.34 1.48 4.97
CA ASN A 85 -5.04 2.04 3.66
C ASN A 85 -4.78 3.56 3.76
N ALA A 86 -5.28 4.25 4.79
CA ALA A 86 -5.00 5.66 5.05
C ALA A 86 -3.48 5.99 5.09
N PRO A 87 -2.61 5.20 5.72
CA PRO A 87 -1.16 5.39 5.66
C PRO A 87 -0.54 5.22 4.27
N GLN A 88 -1.22 4.59 3.29
CA GLN A 88 -0.62 4.33 1.98
C GLN A 88 -0.33 5.61 1.19
N CYS A 89 -1.04 6.70 1.47
CA CYS A 89 -0.69 8.01 0.94
C CYS A 89 0.74 8.44 1.28
N ALA A 90 1.28 7.99 2.42
CA ALA A 90 2.66 8.27 2.80
C ALA A 90 3.65 7.69 1.78
N VAL A 91 3.36 6.54 1.19
CA VAL A 91 4.27 5.89 0.23
C VAL A 91 4.45 6.77 -1.00
N ALA A 92 3.35 7.25 -1.59
CA ALA A 92 3.41 8.12 -2.76
C ALA A 92 4.12 9.45 -2.43
N LEU A 93 3.75 10.10 -1.32
CA LEU A 93 4.34 11.37 -0.90
C LEU A 93 5.84 11.25 -0.58
N CYS A 94 6.23 10.26 0.23
CA CYS A 94 7.62 10.08 0.64
C CYS A 94 8.49 9.66 -0.53
N THR A 95 8.00 8.80 -1.43
CA THR A 95 8.78 8.37 -2.60
C THR A 95 9.10 9.55 -3.51
N VAL A 96 8.13 10.44 -3.75
CA VAL A 96 8.37 11.67 -4.53
C VAL A 96 9.36 12.58 -3.83
N GLN A 97 9.29 12.74 -2.50
CA GLN A 97 10.25 13.57 -1.75
C GLN A 97 11.68 13.02 -1.78
N ILE A 98 11.83 11.70 -1.64
CA ILE A 98 13.14 11.04 -1.75
C ILE A 98 13.69 11.22 -3.16
N LEU A 99 12.84 11.09 -4.19
CA LEU A 99 13.22 11.28 -5.58
C LEU A 99 13.66 12.72 -5.85
N LEU A 100 12.95 13.71 -5.30
CA LEU A 100 13.29 15.13 -5.39
C LEU A 100 14.64 15.46 -4.74
N ASN A 101 14.97 14.81 -3.63
CA ASN A 101 16.25 14.97 -2.94
C ASN A 101 17.41 14.34 -3.73
N ALA A 102 17.16 13.27 -4.50
CA ALA A 102 18.16 12.60 -5.32
C ALA A 102 18.31 13.20 -6.74
N ALA A 103 17.29 13.92 -7.23
CA ALA A 103 17.25 14.42 -8.60
C ALA A 103 17.91 15.82 -8.76
N PRO A 104 18.75 16.03 -9.78
CA PRO A 104 19.29 17.36 -10.11
C PRO A 104 18.14 18.31 -10.53
N GLU A 105 18.19 19.56 -10.06
CA GLU A 105 17.06 20.52 -10.16
C GLU A 105 16.52 20.69 -11.57
N LYS A 106 17.41 20.63 -12.57
CA LYS A 106 17.12 20.83 -13.99
C LYS A 106 16.10 19.82 -14.56
N ASN A 107 16.03 18.60 -14.01
CA ASN A 107 15.24 17.49 -14.58
C ASN A 107 14.19 16.92 -13.61
N ARG A 108 13.90 17.59 -12.49
CA ARG A 108 12.97 17.08 -11.45
C ARG A 108 11.58 16.73 -12.00
N SER A 109 11.04 17.57 -12.90
CA SER A 109 9.72 17.33 -13.50
C SER A 109 9.69 16.05 -14.34
N LEU A 110 10.74 15.80 -15.13
CA LEU A 110 10.85 14.62 -15.99
C LEU A 110 10.92 13.32 -15.16
N LEU A 111 11.70 13.34 -14.07
CA LEU A 111 11.86 12.19 -13.19
C LEU A 111 10.55 11.84 -12.46
N ILE A 112 9.82 12.85 -12.00
CA ILE A 112 8.50 12.66 -11.37
C ILE A 112 7.49 12.13 -12.38
N SER A 113 7.46 12.66 -13.60
CA SER A 113 6.57 12.17 -14.65
C SER A 113 6.88 10.72 -15.04
N LEU A 114 8.16 10.35 -15.13
CA LEU A 114 8.59 8.96 -15.39
C LEU A 114 8.19 8.02 -14.24
N PHE A 115 8.40 8.43 -12.99
CA PHE A 115 7.97 7.65 -11.83
C PHE A 115 6.45 7.44 -11.82
N THR A 116 5.69 8.49 -12.10
CA THR A 116 4.23 8.44 -12.17
C THR A 116 3.75 7.54 -13.31
N MET A 117 4.41 7.61 -14.46
CA MET A 117 4.12 6.75 -15.62
C MET A 117 4.37 5.27 -15.28
N MET A 118 5.51 4.95 -14.67
CA MET A 118 5.84 3.58 -14.25
C MET A 118 4.86 3.06 -13.20
N THR A 119 4.46 3.90 -12.24
CA THR A 119 3.47 3.54 -11.22
C THR A 119 2.11 3.26 -11.86
N THR A 120 1.67 4.11 -12.79
CA THR A 120 0.39 3.94 -13.50
C THR A 120 0.40 2.67 -14.36
N LEU A 121 1.49 2.42 -15.08
CA LEU A 121 1.66 1.21 -15.88
C LEU A 121 1.59 -0.04 -14.99
N THR A 122 2.30 -0.02 -13.87
CA THR A 122 2.30 -1.10 -12.88
C THR A 122 0.91 -1.35 -12.31
N ASN A 123 0.16 -0.29 -11.98
CA ASN A 123 -1.22 -0.39 -11.51
C ASN A 123 -2.19 -0.94 -12.55
N SER A 124 -1.93 -0.75 -13.85
CA SER A 124 -2.74 -1.33 -14.92
C SER A 124 -2.38 -2.79 -15.21
N VAL A 125 -1.09 -3.14 -15.17
CA VAL A 125 -0.59 -4.46 -15.57
C VAL A 125 -0.65 -5.50 -14.45
N LEU A 126 -0.33 -5.12 -13.20
CA LEU A 126 -0.31 -6.06 -12.07
C LEU A 126 -1.67 -6.71 -11.79
N PRO A 127 -2.82 -6.02 -11.87
CA PRO A 127 -4.12 -6.66 -11.69
C PRO A 127 -4.38 -7.74 -12.74
N LEU A 128 -4.03 -7.49 -14.00
CA LEU A 128 -4.20 -8.43 -15.11
C LEU A 128 -3.30 -9.66 -14.94
N LEU A 129 -2.02 -9.46 -14.64
CA LEU A 129 -1.08 -10.55 -14.36
C LEU A 129 -1.52 -11.36 -13.15
N GLY A 130 -1.96 -10.69 -12.09
CA GLY A 130 -2.47 -11.35 -10.89
C GLY A 130 -3.69 -12.23 -11.17
N VAL A 131 -4.64 -11.78 -11.99
CA VAL A 131 -5.80 -12.60 -12.39
C VAL A 131 -5.38 -13.81 -13.22
N ARG A 132 -4.44 -13.63 -14.17
CA ARG A 132 -3.97 -14.75 -15.01
C ARG A 132 -3.20 -15.80 -14.20
N LEU A 133 -2.34 -15.37 -13.28
CA LEU A 133 -1.66 -16.25 -12.33
C LEU A 133 -2.67 -17.00 -11.44
N TYR A 134 -3.72 -16.33 -10.96
CA TYR A 134 -4.78 -16.98 -10.18
C TYR A 134 -5.47 -18.11 -10.92
N THR A 135 -5.86 -17.84 -12.17
CA THR A 135 -6.57 -18.80 -13.01
C THR A 135 -5.65 -19.96 -13.39
N ALA A 136 -4.36 -19.69 -13.64
CA ALA A 136 -3.36 -20.73 -13.90
C ALA A 136 -3.08 -21.63 -12.67
N LEU A 137 -3.21 -21.08 -11.45
CA LEU A 137 -3.06 -21.81 -10.19
C LEU A 137 -4.32 -22.63 -9.80
N GLY A 138 -5.31 -22.76 -10.68
CA GLY A 138 -6.50 -23.59 -10.46
C GLY A 138 -7.71 -22.85 -9.88
N ALA A 139 -7.64 -21.53 -9.69
CA ALA A 139 -8.74 -20.68 -9.20
C ALA A 139 -9.34 -21.08 -7.84
N ASP A 140 -8.58 -21.85 -7.05
CA ASP A 140 -8.98 -22.39 -5.75
C ASP A 140 -8.69 -21.47 -4.55
N LEU A 141 -9.44 -21.68 -3.47
CA LEU A 141 -9.33 -20.93 -2.21
C LEU A 141 -7.91 -21.00 -1.63
N THR A 142 -7.25 -22.16 -1.77
CA THR A 142 -5.87 -22.42 -1.36
C THR A 142 -4.85 -21.62 -2.19
N ALA A 143 -5.11 -21.36 -3.47
CA ALA A 143 -4.25 -20.52 -4.31
C ALA A 143 -4.33 -19.05 -3.89
N LEU A 144 -5.52 -18.57 -3.48
CA LEU A 144 -5.68 -17.24 -2.91
C LEU A 144 -4.89 -17.10 -1.60
N TYR A 145 -4.97 -18.11 -0.72
CA TYR A 145 -4.21 -18.14 0.53
C TYR A 145 -2.70 -18.11 0.29
N ARG A 146 -2.19 -18.96 -0.61
CA ARG A 146 -0.77 -18.99 -0.98
C ARG A 146 -0.30 -17.67 -1.57
N PHE A 147 -1.11 -17.05 -2.43
CA PHE A 147 -0.78 -15.76 -3.03
C PHE A 147 -0.72 -14.64 -1.97
N ASN A 148 -1.69 -14.59 -1.05
CA ASN A 148 -1.67 -13.63 0.06
C ASN A 148 -0.51 -13.87 1.05
N LEU A 149 -0.09 -15.11 1.24
CA LEU A 149 1.09 -15.46 2.05
C LEU A 149 2.39 -15.00 1.40
N ILE A 150 2.52 -15.17 0.08
CA ILE A 150 3.67 -14.67 -0.69
C ILE A 150 3.67 -13.13 -0.67
N ASP A 151 2.52 -12.50 -0.90
CA ASP A 151 2.38 -11.04 -0.82
C ASP A 151 2.73 -10.50 0.58
N LEU A 152 2.29 -11.18 1.64
CA LEU A 152 2.68 -10.89 3.01
C LEU A 152 4.21 -10.96 3.17
N GLY A 153 4.85 -12.03 2.68
CA GLY A 153 6.31 -12.18 2.73
C GLY A 153 7.05 -11.06 2.01
N VAL A 154 6.61 -10.69 0.80
CA VAL A 154 7.19 -9.58 0.02
C VAL A 154 7.00 -8.25 0.74
N ARG A 155 5.84 -8.02 1.39
CA ARG A 155 5.55 -6.80 2.15
C ARG A 155 6.37 -6.70 3.42
N ILE A 156 6.59 -7.81 4.13
CA ILE A 156 7.47 -7.87 5.31
C ILE A 156 8.91 -7.58 4.89
N LEU A 157 9.41 -8.21 3.81
CA LEU A 157 10.75 -7.94 3.28
C LEU A 157 10.92 -6.47 2.85
N SER A 158 9.91 -5.91 2.18
CA SER A 158 9.90 -4.49 1.79
C SER A 158 9.95 -3.56 3.01
N THR A 159 9.18 -3.88 4.05
CA THR A 159 9.16 -3.09 5.29
C THR A 159 10.48 -3.20 6.05
N LEU A 160 11.08 -4.39 6.10
CA LEU A 160 12.42 -4.62 6.67
C LEU A 160 13.50 -3.87 5.89
N GLY A 161 13.42 -3.84 4.56
CA GLY A 161 14.30 -3.04 3.71
C GLY A 161 14.20 -1.53 3.99
N LEU A 162 12.98 -1.03 4.22
CA LEU A 162 12.74 0.37 4.62
C LEU A 162 13.31 0.67 6.02
N ILE A 163 13.14 -0.25 6.98
CA ILE A 163 13.74 -0.13 8.33
C ILE A 163 15.27 -0.10 8.24
N TRP A 164 15.86 -0.99 7.43
CA TRP A 164 17.31 -1.02 7.23
C TRP A 164 17.81 0.28 6.59
N ARG A 165 17.10 0.80 5.59
CA ARG A 165 17.42 2.09 4.97
C ARG A 165 17.32 3.24 5.97
N TYR A 166 16.30 3.26 6.83
CA TYR A 166 16.15 4.25 7.90
C TYR A 166 17.30 4.17 8.92
N GLN A 167 17.68 2.97 9.35
CA GLN A 167 18.82 2.78 10.25
C GLN A 167 20.14 3.23 9.63
N LYS A 168 20.34 2.96 8.32
CA LYS A 168 21.50 3.42 7.58
C LYS A 168 21.51 4.95 7.43
N ALA A 169 20.39 5.57 7.05
CA ALA A 169 20.26 7.03 6.97
C ALA A 169 20.46 7.74 8.33
N LYS A 170 20.08 7.07 9.45
CA LYS A 170 20.35 7.53 10.81
C LYS A 170 21.83 7.42 11.18
N LYS A 171 22.51 6.34 10.76
CA LYS A 171 23.96 6.15 10.97
C LYS A 171 24.80 7.12 10.13
N ASP A 172 24.37 7.44 8.91
CA ASP A 172 25.09 8.31 7.98
C ASP A 172 24.88 9.82 8.29
N GLY A 173 24.18 10.18 9.38
CA GLY A 173 24.01 11.57 9.82
C GLY A 173 23.14 12.45 8.91
N PHE A 174 22.47 11.88 7.91
CA PHE A 174 21.67 12.62 6.93
C PHE A 174 20.36 13.18 7.53
N LEU A 175 19.85 12.55 8.59
CA LEU A 175 18.64 12.99 9.30
C LEU A 175 18.85 14.27 10.13
N THR A 176 20.09 14.57 10.52
CA THR A 176 20.43 15.78 11.31
C THR A 176 20.45 17.06 10.48
N LYS A 177 20.57 16.98 9.16
CA LYS A 177 20.64 18.17 8.28
C LYS A 177 19.29 18.78 7.87
N ILE A 178 18.16 18.16 8.25
CA ILE A 178 16.81 18.66 7.92
C ILE A 178 16.21 19.41 9.13
N SER A 179 16.91 19.47 10.26
CA SER A 179 16.44 20.13 11.50
C SER A 179 17.19 21.43 11.85
N ASP A 180 17.99 21.95 10.93
CA ASP A 180 18.50 23.34 10.94
C ASP A 180 18.05 24.03 9.64
#